data_AF-A0A351XLS1-F1
#
_entry.id   AF-A0A351XLS1-F1
#
_cell.length_a   1.000
_cell.length_b   1.000
_cell.length_c   1.000
_cell.angle_alpha   90.00
_cell.angle_beta   90.00
_cell.angle_gamma   90.00
#
_symmetry.space_group_name_H-M   'P 1'
#
loop_
_entity.id
_entity.type
_entity.pdbx_description
1 polymer ?
#
loop_
_entity_poly.entity_id
_entity_poly.type
_entity_poly.pdbx_seq_one_letter_code
_entity_poly.pdbx_strand_id
1 'polypeptide(L)'
;IPPVFEIFNDRMEFTSYGGLIQGQSQEDFFSCSSMPRNRELMRVFKDVGLVEQLGSGMSRILNAYDKTIFKISEHFIKVIFPFSLTEETGNISYNGDEIGDEIGDEIGDERKILLILEKKPNITAKKLSEKTGFSTRKVSRIIKNLRESGKIIRIGSDRKGYWTINK
;
A
#
# COMPACT_ATOMS: atom_id res chain seq x y z
N ILE A 1 -12.49 19.99 -20.34
CA ILE A 1 -11.01 20.00 -20.44
C ILE A 1 -10.53 18.64 -19.93
N PRO A 2 -9.68 17.90 -20.67
CA PRO A 2 -9.14 16.62 -20.19
C PRO A 2 -8.26 16.82 -18.95
N PRO A 3 -8.11 15.81 -18.07
CA PRO A 3 -7.13 15.86 -17.00
C PRO A 3 -5.70 15.93 -17.56
N VAL A 4 -4.80 16.58 -16.81
CA VAL A 4 -3.37 16.71 -17.17
C VAL A 4 -2.56 15.74 -16.33
N PHE A 5 -1.61 15.06 -16.97
CA PHE A 5 -0.68 14.12 -16.35
C PHE A 5 0.74 14.61 -16.59
N GLU A 6 1.51 14.82 -15.53
CA GLU A 6 2.89 15.31 -15.58
C GLU A 6 3.79 14.27 -14.89
N ILE A 7 4.87 13.86 -15.55
CA ILE A 7 5.83 12.88 -15.01
C ILE A 7 7.17 13.58 -14.85
N PHE A 8 7.70 13.55 -13.63
CA PHE A 8 9.01 14.09 -13.27
C PHE A 8 9.94 12.97 -12.82
N ASN A 9 11.20 13.29 -12.57
CA ASN A 9 12.21 12.31 -12.13
C ASN A 9 11.90 11.74 -10.73
N ASP A 10 11.15 12.48 -9.92
CA ASP A 10 10.91 12.25 -8.49
C ASP A 10 9.43 12.03 -8.13
N ARG A 11 8.49 12.27 -9.06
CA ARG A 11 7.04 12.20 -8.79
C ARG A 11 6.19 12.15 -10.07
N MET A 12 4.94 11.76 -9.90
CA MET A 12 3.87 11.90 -10.90
C MET A 12 2.77 12.82 -10.39
N GLU A 13 2.34 13.78 -11.21
CA GLU A 13 1.24 14.71 -10.88
C GLU A 13 0.03 14.48 -11.78
N PHE A 14 -1.15 14.45 -11.15
CA PHE A 14 -2.45 14.29 -11.80
C PHE A 14 -3.29 15.52 -11.50
N THR A 15 -3.69 16.28 -12.52
CA THR A 15 -4.55 17.48 -12.36
C THR A 15 -5.91 17.26 -13.00
N SER A 16 -6.94 17.19 -12.17
CA SER A 16 -8.35 17.18 -12.60
C SER A 16 -8.96 18.57 -12.46
N TYR A 17 -9.72 19.00 -13.47
CA TYR A 17 -10.45 20.27 -13.44
C TYR A 17 -11.76 20.16 -12.65
N GLY A 18 -12.05 21.19 -11.87
CA GLY A 18 -13.15 21.24 -10.89
C GLY A 18 -12.67 20.90 -9.47
N GLY A 19 -13.07 21.72 -8.50
CA GLY A 19 -12.96 21.43 -7.06
C GLY A 19 -13.97 20.39 -6.59
N LEU A 20 -14.13 20.19 -5.27
CA LEU A 20 -15.08 19.22 -4.67
C LEU A 20 -16.52 19.36 -5.20
N ILE A 21 -17.35 18.34 -5.04
CA ILE A 21 -18.79 18.47 -5.37
C ILE A 21 -19.46 19.41 -4.38
N GLN A 22 -20.52 20.10 -4.82
CA GLN A 22 -21.31 20.97 -3.95
C GLN A 22 -21.84 20.17 -2.75
N GLY A 23 -21.54 20.66 -1.54
CA GLY A 23 -21.91 20.00 -0.29
C GLY A 23 -20.95 18.92 0.22
N GLN A 24 -19.86 18.59 -0.49
CA GLN A 24 -18.79 17.73 0.02
C GLN A 24 -17.67 18.57 0.64
N SER A 25 -17.37 18.33 1.91
CA SER A 25 -16.20 18.90 2.59
C SER A 25 -14.91 18.13 2.27
N GLN A 26 -13.75 18.67 2.65
CA GLN A 26 -12.50 17.91 2.58
C GLN A 26 -12.52 16.71 3.54
N GLU A 27 -13.21 16.80 4.68
CA GLU A 27 -13.38 15.68 5.60
C GLU A 27 -14.15 14.53 4.95
N ASP A 28 -15.27 14.83 4.28
CA ASP A 28 -16.04 13.86 3.50
C ASP A 28 -15.20 13.23 2.39
N PHE A 29 -14.41 14.03 1.66
CA PHE A 29 -13.49 13.55 0.62
C PHE A 29 -12.45 12.57 1.17
N PHE A 30 -11.94 12.80 2.38
CA PHE A 30 -10.98 11.92 3.05
C PHE A 30 -11.62 10.81 3.90
N SER A 31 -12.95 10.80 4.08
CA SER A 31 -13.68 9.81 4.89
C SER A 31 -13.71 8.40 4.29
N CYS A 32 -13.22 8.23 3.06
CA CYS A 32 -13.39 7.03 2.23
C CYS A 32 -14.85 6.74 1.84
N SER A 33 -15.78 7.67 2.04
CA SER A 33 -17.15 7.56 1.53
C SER A 33 -17.20 7.84 0.03
N SER A 34 -17.88 6.99 -0.75
CA SER A 34 -18.00 7.17 -2.20
C SER A 34 -19.12 8.18 -2.55
N MET A 35 -18.73 9.37 -3.04
CA MET A 35 -19.64 10.37 -3.59
C MET A 35 -19.29 10.66 -5.07
N PRO A 36 -19.71 9.82 -6.03
CA PRO A 36 -19.38 10.00 -7.44
C PRO A 36 -20.17 11.17 -8.06
N ARG A 37 -19.49 12.03 -8.84
CA ARG A 37 -20.15 13.14 -9.58
C ARG A 37 -21.18 12.64 -10.60
N ASN A 38 -20.89 11.50 -11.22
CA ASN A 38 -21.74 10.86 -12.20
C ASN A 38 -21.93 9.39 -11.77
N ARG A 39 -23.15 9.07 -11.33
CA ARG A 39 -23.50 7.73 -10.83
C ARG A 39 -23.53 6.67 -11.94
N GLU A 40 -23.95 7.03 -13.15
CA GLU A 40 -24.00 6.10 -14.28
C GLU A 40 -22.60 5.78 -14.80
N LEU A 41 -21.69 6.75 -14.84
CA LEU A 41 -20.30 6.51 -15.23
C LEU A 41 -19.57 5.62 -14.20
N MET A 42 -19.80 5.87 -12.91
CA MET A 42 -19.33 4.99 -11.82
C MET A 42 -19.92 3.57 -11.93
N ARG A 43 -21.20 3.45 -12.31
CA ARG A 43 -21.85 2.15 -12.55
C ARG A 43 -21.21 1.42 -13.73
N VAL A 44 -21.01 2.08 -14.88
CA VAL A 44 -20.36 1.45 -16.04
C VAL A 44 -18.98 0.93 -15.68
N PHE A 45 -18.14 1.73 -15.02
CA PHE A 45 -16.81 1.26 -14.60
C PHE A 45 -16.87 0.11 -13.59
N LYS A 46 -17.88 0.06 -12.70
CA LYS A 46 -18.10 -1.09 -11.81
C LYS A 46 -18.52 -2.33 -12.60
N ASP A 47 -19.47 -2.19 -13.53
CA ASP A 47 -20.03 -3.28 -14.32
C ASP A 47 -18.95 -3.92 -15.25
N VAL A 48 -17.90 -3.17 -15.62
CA VAL A 48 -16.71 -3.71 -16.33
C VAL A 48 -15.50 -4.01 -15.43
N GLY A 49 -15.65 -3.99 -14.10
CA GLY A 49 -14.59 -4.40 -13.15
C GLY A 49 -13.40 -3.43 -13.00
N LEU A 50 -13.51 -2.17 -13.44
CA LEU A 50 -12.43 -1.18 -13.35
C LEU A 50 -12.37 -0.44 -12.00
N VAL A 51 -13.42 -0.51 -11.18
CA VAL A 51 -13.52 0.20 -9.89
C VAL A 51 -14.34 -0.56 -8.85
N GLU A 52 -13.98 -0.37 -7.58
CA GLU A 52 -14.68 -0.91 -6.41
C GLU A 52 -15.65 0.13 -5.81
N GLN A 53 -16.76 -0.33 -5.19
CA GLN A 53 -17.86 0.55 -4.77
C GLN A 53 -17.81 1.04 -3.31
N LEU A 54 -16.68 0.89 -2.61
CA LEU A 54 -16.58 1.13 -1.16
C LEU A 54 -15.58 2.23 -0.74
N GLY A 55 -15.06 3.01 -1.71
CA GLY A 55 -14.01 4.01 -1.43
C GLY A 55 -12.68 3.41 -0.94
N SER A 56 -12.54 2.09 -1.06
CA SER A 56 -11.30 1.32 -0.87
C SER A 56 -10.12 1.94 -1.61
N GLY A 57 -10.31 2.44 -2.84
CA GLY A 57 -9.27 3.18 -3.57
C GLY A 57 -8.72 4.39 -2.83
N MET A 58 -9.57 5.16 -2.13
CA MET A 58 -9.11 6.31 -1.34
C MET A 58 -8.42 5.87 -0.04
N SER A 59 -8.96 4.86 0.65
CA SER A 59 -8.29 4.25 1.80
C SER A 59 -6.91 3.70 1.42
N ARG A 60 -6.84 3.01 0.27
CA ARG A 60 -5.60 2.52 -0.34
C ARG A 60 -4.61 3.66 -0.59
N ILE A 61 -5.02 4.78 -1.18
CA ILE A 61 -4.10 5.92 -1.40
C ILE A 61 -3.66 6.54 -0.08
N LEU A 62 -4.58 6.83 0.84
CA LEU A 62 -4.30 7.46 2.14
C LEU A 62 -3.42 6.63 3.07
N ASN A 63 -3.31 5.34 2.78
CA ASN A 63 -2.45 4.43 3.49
C ASN A 63 -0.96 4.51 3.04
N ALA A 64 -0.59 5.23 1.97
CA ALA A 64 0.77 5.19 1.43
C ALA A 64 1.75 6.28 1.94
N TYR A 65 1.51 7.60 1.83
CA TYR A 65 0.46 8.31 1.11
C TYR A 65 -0.34 9.28 2.01
N ASP A 66 0.36 10.09 2.81
CA ASP A 66 -0.23 11.16 3.60
C ASP A 66 -1.10 12.14 2.77
N LYS A 67 -2.11 12.73 3.42
CA LYS A 67 -3.08 13.66 2.80
C LYS A 67 -2.43 14.86 2.10
N THR A 68 -1.20 15.24 2.47
CA THR A 68 -0.45 16.34 1.83
C THR A 68 -0.20 16.14 0.34
N ILE A 69 -0.32 14.91 -0.23
CA ILE A 69 -0.25 14.71 -1.68
C ILE A 69 -1.40 15.38 -2.44
N PHE A 70 -2.53 15.65 -1.78
CA PHE A 70 -3.72 16.26 -2.37
C PHE A 70 -3.66 17.79 -2.24
N LYS A 71 -3.74 18.49 -3.37
CA LYS A 71 -3.93 19.95 -3.46
C LYS A 71 -5.33 20.22 -4.02
N ILE A 72 -6.27 20.49 -3.12
CA ILE A 72 -7.69 20.72 -3.43
C ILE A 72 -7.96 22.22 -3.44
N SER A 73 -8.48 22.74 -4.56
CA SER A 73 -9.04 24.09 -4.66
C SER A 73 -10.48 24.02 -5.15
N GLU A 74 -11.11 25.18 -5.37
CA GLU A 74 -12.45 25.28 -5.95
C GLU A 74 -12.45 24.97 -7.46
N HIS A 75 -11.30 25.07 -8.13
CA HIS A 75 -11.19 24.97 -9.60
C HIS A 75 -10.40 23.75 -10.08
N PHE A 76 -9.64 23.10 -9.20
CA PHE A 76 -8.83 21.94 -9.53
C PHE A 76 -8.59 21.04 -8.31
N ILE A 77 -8.41 19.75 -8.58
CA ILE A 77 -7.83 18.79 -7.64
C ILE A 77 -6.55 18.27 -8.30
N LYS A 78 -5.40 18.59 -7.70
CA LYS A 78 -4.09 18.06 -8.08
C LYS A 78 -3.65 17.01 -7.06
N VAL A 79 -3.16 15.87 -7.53
CA VAL A 79 -2.61 14.79 -6.68
C VAL A 79 -1.17 14.54 -7.10
N ILE A 80 -0.24 14.59 -6.14
CA ILE A 80 1.21 14.53 -6.35
C ILE A 80 1.75 13.26 -5.71
N PHE A 81 1.99 12.21 -6.50
CA PHE A 81 2.54 10.95 -6.01
C PHE A 81 4.07 10.99 -6.09
N PRO A 82 4.81 11.21 -4.99
CA PRO A 82 6.25 11.08 -5.01
C PRO A 82 6.63 9.62 -5.29
N PHE A 83 7.64 9.44 -6.13
CA PHE A 83 8.32 8.17 -6.25
C PHE A 83 9.21 8.01 -5.02
N SER A 84 9.03 6.91 -4.30
CA SER A 84 9.80 6.62 -3.09
C SER A 84 11.25 6.27 -3.44
N LEU A 85 12.09 7.30 -3.57
CA LEU A 85 13.52 7.19 -3.27
C LEU A 85 13.61 6.74 -1.82
N THR A 86 13.99 5.48 -1.64
CA THR A 86 13.94 4.70 -0.41
C THR A 86 14.44 5.45 0.83
N GLU A 87 13.54 5.83 1.74
CA GLU A 87 13.81 5.86 3.19
C GLU A 87 12.55 5.50 4.01
N GLU A 88 12.82 5.17 5.26
CA GLU A 88 11.98 4.54 6.27
C GLU A 88 10.69 5.32 6.62
N THR A 89 9.51 4.72 6.44
CA THR A 89 8.35 4.73 7.38
C THR A 89 7.15 3.97 6.80
N GLY A 90 6.12 3.74 7.63
CA GLY A 90 4.79 3.35 7.16
C GLY A 90 4.59 1.85 6.90
N ASN A 91 3.94 1.15 7.84
CA ASN A 91 3.24 -0.09 7.49
C ASN A 91 2.08 0.27 6.55
N ILE A 92 1.78 -0.53 5.54
CA ILE A 92 0.38 -0.84 5.23
C ILE A 92 0.24 -2.16 4.46
N SER A 93 -0.96 -2.75 4.54
CA SER A 93 -1.38 -3.92 3.77
C SER A 93 -2.32 -3.49 2.66
N TYR A 94 -2.17 -4.08 1.48
CA TYR A 94 -3.08 -3.93 0.35
C TYR A 94 -3.64 -5.29 -0.03
N ASN A 95 -4.91 -5.32 -0.45
CA ASN A 95 -5.50 -6.37 -1.26
C ASN A 95 -6.13 -5.65 -2.49
N GLY A 96 -6.01 -6.21 -3.71
CA GLY A 96 -6.52 -5.53 -4.90
C GLY A 96 -6.32 -6.25 -6.24
N ASP A 97 -6.88 -7.46 -6.32
CA ASP A 97 -7.26 -8.27 -7.49
C ASP A 97 -6.20 -8.65 -8.57
N GLU A 98 -5.78 -9.91 -8.45
CA GLU A 98 -5.53 -10.97 -9.45
C GLU A 98 -4.40 -10.85 -10.48
N ILE A 99 -3.91 -9.65 -10.84
CA ILE A 99 -2.69 -9.53 -11.69
C ILE A 99 -1.58 -8.72 -10.99
N GLY A 100 -1.94 -7.82 -10.08
CA GLY A 100 -0.99 -7.16 -9.18
C GLY A 100 -0.67 -7.96 -7.91
N ASP A 101 -1.56 -8.88 -7.51
CA ASP A 101 -1.56 -9.47 -6.17
C ASP A 101 -0.31 -10.32 -5.86
N GLU A 102 0.12 -11.26 -6.71
CA GLU A 102 1.24 -12.16 -6.33
C GLU A 102 2.55 -11.42 -6.04
N ILE A 103 2.86 -10.37 -6.79
CA ILE A 103 4.09 -9.57 -6.62
C ILE A 103 3.91 -8.54 -5.50
N GLY A 104 2.73 -7.90 -5.41
CA GLY A 104 2.42 -6.92 -4.36
C GLY A 104 2.37 -7.54 -2.96
N ASP A 105 1.67 -8.67 -2.80
CA ASP A 105 1.53 -9.38 -1.53
C ASP A 105 2.87 -9.91 -1.03
N GLU A 106 3.69 -10.50 -1.91
CA GLU A 106 4.99 -11.03 -1.48
C GLU A 106 5.90 -9.93 -0.92
N ILE A 107 5.93 -8.76 -1.56
CA ILE A 107 6.75 -7.62 -1.11
C ILE A 107 6.19 -7.05 0.22
N GLY A 108 4.86 -6.92 0.35
CA GLY A 108 4.21 -6.44 1.57
C GLY A 108 4.39 -7.39 2.75
N ASP A 109 4.33 -8.69 2.52
CA ASP A 109 4.42 -9.72 3.54
C ASP A 109 5.87 -10.02 3.96
N GLU A 110 6.82 -9.94 3.03
CA GLU A 110 8.26 -9.84 3.36
C GLU A 110 8.52 -8.70 4.33
N ARG A 111 8.00 -7.50 4.04
CA ARG A 111 8.22 -6.30 4.86
C ARG A 111 7.60 -6.43 6.26
N LYS A 112 6.40 -7.02 6.40
CA LYS A 112 5.79 -7.34 7.71
C LYS A 112 6.65 -8.31 8.53
N ILE A 113 7.24 -9.33 7.90
CA ILE A 113 8.12 -10.28 8.60
C ILE A 113 9.43 -9.59 9.02
N LEU A 114 10.06 -8.80 8.15
CA LEU A 114 11.27 -8.03 8.47
C LEU A 114 11.06 -7.11 9.68
N LEU A 115 9.97 -6.35 9.74
CA LEU A 115 9.63 -5.47 10.88
C LEU A 115 9.48 -6.22 12.22
N ILE A 116 9.03 -7.48 12.19
CA ILE A 116 8.92 -8.31 13.40
C ILE A 116 10.28 -8.93 13.76
N LEU A 117 11.09 -9.32 12.77
CA LEU A 117 12.45 -9.82 12.97
C LEU A 117 13.37 -8.75 13.56
N GLU A 118 13.27 -7.50 13.09
CA GLU A 118 14.01 -6.35 13.64
C GLU A 118 13.71 -6.15 15.14
N LYS A 119 12.43 -6.18 15.51
CA LYS A 119 11.98 -6.00 16.90
C LYS A 119 12.21 -7.22 17.78
N LYS A 120 12.20 -8.44 17.21
CA LYS A 120 12.40 -9.72 17.93
C LYS A 120 13.18 -10.74 17.07
N PRO A 121 14.52 -10.61 16.97
CA PRO A 121 15.38 -11.49 16.16
C PRO A 121 15.27 -12.99 16.45
N ASN A 122 14.84 -13.37 17.66
CA ASN A 122 14.71 -14.75 18.12
C ASN A 122 13.29 -15.34 18.02
N ILE A 123 12.37 -14.66 17.33
CA ILE A 123 10.99 -15.13 17.17
C ILE A 123 10.91 -16.43 16.35
N THR A 124 9.98 -17.32 16.73
CA THR A 124 9.72 -18.58 16.01
C THR A 124 8.72 -18.39 14.89
N ALA A 125 8.79 -19.21 13.83
CA ALA A 125 7.85 -19.16 12.70
C ALA A 125 6.37 -19.28 13.14
N LYS A 126 6.07 -20.05 14.20
CA LYS A 126 4.72 -20.13 14.79
C LYS A 126 4.27 -18.77 15.36
N LYS A 127 5.13 -18.09 16.12
CA LYS A 127 4.82 -16.75 16.68
C LYS A 127 4.79 -15.65 15.61
N LEU A 128 5.52 -15.80 14.51
CA LEU A 128 5.37 -14.94 13.33
C LEU A 128 4.00 -15.14 12.66
N SER A 129 3.58 -16.38 12.46
CA SER A 129 2.25 -16.73 11.94
C SER A 129 1.12 -16.11 12.80
N GLU A 130 1.18 -16.32 14.12
CA GLU A 130 0.24 -15.71 15.10
C GLU A 130 0.20 -14.17 15.05
N LYS A 131 1.34 -13.51 14.76
CA LYS A 131 1.44 -12.03 14.73
C LYS A 131 1.11 -11.39 13.39
N THR A 132 1.23 -12.13 12.30
CA THR A 132 0.99 -11.64 10.93
C THR A 132 -0.38 -12.03 10.39
N GLY A 133 -1.03 -13.02 11.00
CA GLY A 133 -2.23 -13.66 10.45
C GLY A 133 -1.93 -14.66 9.33
N PHE A 134 -0.66 -14.85 8.94
CA PHE A 134 -0.28 -15.75 7.86
C PHE A 134 -0.28 -17.21 8.30
N SER A 135 -0.51 -18.13 7.36
CA SER A 135 -0.25 -19.55 7.60
C SER A 135 1.24 -19.79 7.85
N THR A 136 1.57 -20.80 8.67
CA THR A 136 2.95 -21.22 8.92
C THR A 136 3.71 -21.56 7.64
N ARG A 137 3.01 -22.11 6.63
CA ARG A 137 3.56 -22.38 5.28
C ARG A 137 3.94 -21.09 4.54
N LYS A 138 3.10 -20.06 4.58
CA LYS A 138 3.37 -18.74 3.97
C LYS A 138 4.57 -18.07 4.68
N VAL A 139 4.63 -18.09 6.01
CA VAL A 139 5.79 -17.61 6.80
C VAL A 139 7.08 -18.34 6.42
N SER A 140 7.08 -19.67 6.35
CA SER A 140 8.28 -20.44 5.97
C SER A 140 8.75 -20.14 4.55
N ARG A 141 7.84 -19.93 3.59
CA ARG A 141 8.17 -19.51 2.22
C ARG A 141 8.86 -18.14 2.21
N ILE A 142 8.27 -17.15 2.89
CA ILE A 142 8.81 -15.79 2.94
C ILE A 142 10.20 -15.76 3.62
N ILE A 143 10.39 -16.46 4.74
CA ILE A 143 11.71 -16.57 5.40
C ILE A 143 12.75 -17.22 4.48
N LYS A 144 12.36 -18.20 3.65
CA LYS A 144 13.25 -18.80 2.65
C LYS A 144 13.65 -17.76 1.60
N ASN A 145 12.70 -17.05 1.01
CA ASN A 145 12.94 -16.01 0.00
C ASN A 145 13.88 -14.92 0.54
N LEU A 146 13.59 -14.36 1.73
CA LEU A 146 14.42 -13.34 2.39
C LEU A 146 15.86 -13.81 2.66
N ARG A 147 16.07 -15.11 2.91
CA ARG A 147 17.40 -15.69 3.12
C ARG A 147 18.13 -15.91 1.80
N GLU A 148 17.43 -16.41 0.77
CA GLU A 148 17.98 -16.66 -0.57
C GLU A 148 18.32 -15.34 -1.28
N SER A 149 17.54 -14.28 -1.05
CA SER A 149 17.82 -12.92 -1.53
C SER A 149 18.84 -12.15 -0.65
N GLY A 150 19.46 -12.79 0.33
CA GLY A 150 20.48 -12.18 1.19
C GLY A 150 19.99 -11.08 2.15
N LYS A 151 18.67 -10.83 2.28
CA LYS A 151 18.10 -9.80 3.16
C LYS A 151 18.20 -10.17 4.64
N ILE A 152 18.16 -11.47 4.97
CA ILE A 152 18.34 -11.97 6.34
C ILE A 152 19.34 -13.14 6.42
N ILE A 153 20.07 -13.20 7.54
CA ILE A 153 21.00 -14.28 7.88
C ILE A 153 20.62 -14.88 9.23
N ARG A 154 20.70 -16.22 9.34
CA ARG A 154 20.54 -16.95 10.61
C ARG A 154 21.89 -17.02 11.33
N ILE A 155 21.97 -16.47 12.54
CA ILE A 155 23.16 -16.55 13.40
C ILE A 155 22.88 -17.54 14.55
N GLY A 156 23.75 -18.54 14.70
CA GLY A 156 23.61 -19.61 15.71
C GLY A 156 22.75 -20.79 15.24
N SER A 157 22.43 -21.71 16.16
CA SER A 157 21.74 -22.96 15.84
C SER A 157 20.27 -22.77 15.48
N ASP A 158 19.69 -23.71 14.71
CA ASP A 158 18.30 -23.65 14.27
C ASP A 158 17.32 -23.40 15.43
N ARG A 159 17.53 -24.08 16.56
CA ARG A 159 16.65 -24.01 17.74
C ARG A 159 16.89 -22.81 18.68
N LYS A 160 18.08 -22.18 18.69
CA LYS A 160 18.43 -21.14 19.68
C LYS A 160 19.05 -19.85 19.11
N GLY A 161 19.36 -19.82 17.82
CA GLY A 161 19.92 -18.65 17.14
C GLY A 161 18.91 -17.50 16.99
N TYR A 162 19.36 -16.44 16.33
CA TYR A 162 18.57 -15.27 15.97
C TYR A 162 18.74 -14.92 14.48
N TRP A 163 17.89 -14.05 13.96
CA TRP A 163 17.94 -13.53 12.60
C TRP A 163 18.55 -12.13 12.60
N THR A 164 19.57 -11.92 11.77
CA THR A 164 20.14 -10.60 11.49
C THR A 164 19.59 -10.13 10.14
N ILE A 165 19.20 -8.87 10.05
CA ILE A 165 18.83 -8.22 8.78
C ILE A 165 20.09 -7.56 8.23
N ASN A 166 20.39 -7.81 6.95
CA ASN A 166 21.45 -7.09 6.25
C ASN A 166 20.88 -5.74 5.77
N LYS A 167 21.60 -4.65 6.07
CA LYS A 167 21.36 -3.33 5.50
C LYS A 167 22.23 -3.15 4.25
#